data_AF-A0A9E5VPK7-F1
#
_entry.id   AF-A0A9E5VPK7-F1
#
_cell.length_a   1.000
_cell.length_b   1.000
_cell.length_c   1.000
_cell.angle_alpha   90.00
_cell.angle_beta   90.00
_cell.angle_gamma   90.00
#
_symmetry.space_group_name_H-M   'P 1'
#
loop_
_entity.id
_entity.type
_entity.pdbx_description
1 polymer ?
#
loop_
_entity_poly.entity_id
_entity_poly.type
_entity_poly.pdbx_seq_one_letter_code
_entity_poly.pdbx_strand_id
1 'polypeptide(L)'
;MQNYENELDKEIEYFDRIIKLIKSQLTKKLENSKCNKGNLISSRKEMWDNTAHSADDFDTVVEISQYLEELNMRTSSYLAGTNEIAKLEKMRESPYFARVDFTESEAEEEKIYIGRYSLIDDDTHDMLVFDWRSPIASIFYRFELGDVHYQAPKGIIYGKVSLKRQYEIKHGKFEYFFDANVQIFDEFLRMLLSKNASSKMTTIVETIQKDQDIIIRDSKNELLMVQGVAGSGKTSVALHRVAYLMYEGLSSRLSSKNITILSPSSLFAKYISNVLPELGEDNVETLSFEDICILILGKDFRVIQTRNQFFEKLITCSDNDQKELMKSS
;
A
#
# COMPACT_ATOMS: atom_id res chain seq x y z
N MET A 1 35.68 0.57 11.26
CA MET A 1 35.13 -0.64 11.92
C MET A 1 34.56 -0.30 13.28
N GLN A 2 35.32 0.23 14.25
CA GLN A 2 34.81 0.57 15.60
C GLN A 2 33.60 1.51 15.63
N ASN A 3 33.54 2.51 14.74
CA ASN A 3 32.39 3.43 14.65
C ASN A 3 31.14 2.78 14.04
N TYR A 4 31.32 1.77 13.16
CA TYR A 4 30.19 1.04 12.57
C TYR A 4 29.59 0.05 13.56
N GLU A 5 30.41 -0.66 14.33
CA GLU A 5 29.95 -1.58 15.38
C GLU A 5 29.15 -0.84 16.47
N ASN A 6 29.67 0.30 16.95
CA ASN A 6 28.95 1.11 17.94
C ASN A 6 27.62 1.66 17.41
N GLU A 7 27.55 2.03 16.13
CA GLU A 7 26.28 2.47 15.52
C GLU A 7 25.34 1.29 15.31
N LEU A 8 25.85 0.13 14.87
CA LEU A 8 25.08 -1.10 14.72
C LEU A 8 24.41 -1.52 16.03
N ASP A 9 25.13 -1.46 17.15
CA ASP A 9 24.58 -1.80 18.47
C ASP A 9 23.41 -0.88 18.85
N LYS A 10 23.53 0.44 18.59
CA LYS A 10 22.43 1.40 18.84
C LYS A 10 21.24 1.15 17.92
N GLU A 11 21.47 0.82 16.64
CA GLU A 11 20.40 0.49 15.69
C GLU A 11 19.68 -0.79 16.10
N ILE A 12 20.42 -1.82 16.54
CA ILE A 12 19.85 -3.07 17.05
C ILE A 12 19.04 -2.82 18.33
N GLU A 13 19.54 -2.01 19.26
CA GLU A 13 18.81 -1.66 20.48
C GLU A 13 17.49 -0.93 20.15
N TYR A 14 17.53 0.02 19.21
CA TYR A 14 16.33 0.70 18.74
C TYR A 14 15.37 -0.27 18.04
N PHE A 15 15.88 -1.14 17.17
CA PHE A 15 15.10 -2.19 16.51
C PHE A 15 14.40 -3.11 17.51
N ASP A 16 15.12 -3.61 18.51
CA ASP A 16 14.57 -4.50 19.53
C ASP A 16 13.49 -3.82 20.36
N ARG A 17 13.66 -2.54 20.69
CA ARG A 17 12.64 -1.72 21.34
C ARG A 17 11.37 -1.64 20.48
N ILE A 18 11.51 -1.35 19.18
CA ILE A 18 10.39 -1.25 18.25
C ILE A 18 9.66 -2.59 18.09
N ILE A 19 10.40 -3.69 17.92
CA ILE A 19 9.81 -5.03 17.82
C ILE A 19 9.07 -5.42 19.10
N LYS A 20 9.62 -5.09 20.27
CA LYS A 20 8.97 -5.33 21.56
C LYS A 20 7.66 -4.55 21.67
N LEU A 21 7.64 -3.29 21.26
CA LEU A 21 6.44 -2.45 21.24
C LEU A 21 5.38 -3.03 20.29
N ILE A 22 5.76 -3.35 19.05
CA ILE A 22 4.85 -3.96 18.05
C ILE A 22 4.26 -5.26 18.59
N LYS A 23 5.07 -6.13 19.21
CA LYS A 23 4.59 -7.39 19.80
C LYS A 23 3.59 -7.14 20.94
N SER A 24 3.85 -6.13 21.78
CA SER A 24 2.93 -5.75 22.87
C SER A 24 1.60 -5.25 22.32
N GLN A 25 1.62 -4.30 21.38
CA GLN A 25 0.42 -3.78 20.72
C GLN A 25 -0.36 -4.88 19.98
N LEU A 26 0.34 -5.75 19.24
CA LEU A 26 -0.26 -6.88 18.54
C LEU A 26 -1.00 -7.82 19.51
N THR A 27 -0.40 -8.13 20.65
CA THR A 27 -0.99 -9.02 21.66
C THR A 27 -2.27 -8.41 22.24
N LYS A 28 -2.21 -7.15 22.66
CA LYS A 28 -3.37 -6.39 23.16
C LYS A 28 -4.50 -6.35 22.12
N LYS A 29 -4.19 -6.04 20.85
CA LYS A 29 -5.18 -5.96 19.77
C LYS A 29 -5.77 -7.33 19.42
N LEU A 30 -4.98 -8.41 19.44
CA LEU A 30 -5.47 -9.77 19.20
C LEU A 30 -6.42 -10.24 20.31
N GLU A 31 -6.12 -9.95 21.57
CA GLU A 31 -7.01 -10.26 22.71
C GLU A 31 -8.34 -9.49 22.60
N ASN A 32 -8.27 -8.18 22.35
CA ASN A 32 -9.45 -7.34 22.15
C ASN A 32 -10.28 -7.81 20.94
N SER A 33 -9.63 -8.21 19.84
CA SER A 33 -10.32 -8.70 18.64
C SER A 33 -11.09 -10.00 18.90
N LYS A 34 -10.53 -10.93 19.69
CA LYS A 34 -11.22 -12.16 20.11
C LYS A 34 -12.47 -11.86 20.95
N CYS A 35 -12.36 -10.95 21.92
CA CYS A 35 -13.48 -10.53 22.75
C CYS A 35 -14.57 -9.85 21.90
N ASN A 36 -14.19 -8.90 21.06
CA ASN A 36 -15.10 -8.15 20.18
C ASN A 36 -15.82 -9.07 19.19
N LYS A 37 -15.14 -10.07 18.63
CA LYS A 37 -15.75 -11.07 17.76
C LYS A 37 -16.85 -11.86 18.49
N GLY A 38 -16.58 -12.30 19.72
CA GLY A 38 -17.56 -13.01 20.55
C GLY A 38 -18.81 -12.16 20.79
N ASN A 39 -18.59 -10.92 21.23
CA ASN A 39 -19.67 -9.95 21.50
C ASN A 39 -20.49 -9.63 20.24
N LEU A 40 -19.84 -9.52 19.07
CA LEU A 40 -20.51 -9.24 17.80
C LEU A 40 -21.41 -10.41 17.36
N ILE A 41 -20.96 -11.65 17.57
CA ILE A 41 -21.75 -12.84 17.27
C ILE A 41 -22.95 -12.95 18.21
N SER A 42 -22.76 -12.68 19.52
CA SER A 42 -23.87 -12.70 20.49
C SER A 42 -24.90 -11.62 20.19
N SER A 43 -24.48 -10.38 19.89
CA SER A 43 -25.42 -9.30 19.53
C SER A 43 -26.18 -9.60 18.23
N ARG A 44 -25.54 -10.20 17.22
CA ARG A 44 -26.26 -10.64 16.01
C ARG A 44 -27.30 -11.72 16.29
N LYS A 45 -26.99 -12.64 17.20
CA LYS A 45 -27.93 -13.71 17.61
C LYS A 45 -29.12 -13.13 18.37
N GLU A 46 -28.86 -12.24 19.32
CA GLU A 46 -29.88 -11.53 20.09
C GLU A 46 -30.82 -10.72 19.18
N MET A 47 -30.26 -10.02 18.19
CA MET A 47 -31.06 -9.35 17.16
C MET A 47 -32.00 -10.34 16.46
N TRP A 48 -31.47 -11.46 15.98
CA TRP A 48 -32.25 -12.44 15.24
C TRP A 48 -33.38 -13.02 16.09
N ASP A 49 -33.09 -13.37 17.34
CA ASP A 49 -34.06 -13.96 18.27
C ASP A 49 -35.16 -12.95 18.65
N ASN A 50 -34.82 -11.66 18.81
CA ASN A 50 -35.80 -10.60 19.13
C ASN A 50 -36.61 -10.14 17.89
N THR A 51 -36.03 -10.20 16.70
CA THR A 51 -36.65 -9.71 15.45
C THR A 51 -37.54 -10.77 14.79
N ALA A 52 -37.25 -12.05 14.98
CA ALA A 52 -37.99 -13.17 14.37
C ALA A 52 -39.47 -13.28 14.82
N HIS A 53 -39.89 -12.50 15.82
CA HIS A 53 -41.22 -12.61 16.43
C HIS A 53 -42.17 -11.44 16.17
N SER A 54 -41.79 -10.40 15.41
CA SER A 54 -42.60 -9.17 15.30
C SER A 54 -42.48 -8.45 13.94
N ALA A 55 -42.83 -9.11 12.83
CA ALA A 55 -42.67 -8.59 11.47
C ALA A 55 -43.84 -7.72 10.93
N ASP A 56 -44.89 -7.49 11.71
CA ASP A 56 -46.14 -6.87 11.23
C ASP A 56 -46.39 -5.43 11.73
N ASP A 57 -45.50 -4.85 12.54
CA ASP A 57 -45.69 -3.52 13.15
C ASP A 57 -44.70 -2.49 12.62
N PHE A 58 -45.14 -1.25 12.40
CA PHE A 58 -44.27 -0.19 11.85
C PHE A 58 -43.25 0.31 12.87
N ASP A 59 -43.60 0.29 14.16
CA ASP A 59 -42.71 0.71 15.25
C ASP A 59 -41.52 -0.26 15.42
N THR A 60 -41.69 -1.55 15.12
CA THR A 60 -40.59 -2.53 15.18
C THR A 60 -39.56 -2.30 14.08
N VAL A 61 -39.94 -1.72 12.93
CA VAL A 61 -39.01 -1.37 11.84
C VAL A 61 -38.01 -0.29 12.27
N VAL A 62 -38.45 0.68 13.08
CA VAL A 62 -37.58 1.75 13.60
C VAL A 62 -36.56 1.18 14.60
N GLU A 63 -37.00 0.31 15.50
CA GLU A 63 -36.13 -0.38 16.47
C GLU A 63 -35.09 -1.27 15.77
N ILE A 64 -35.52 -2.03 14.76
CA ILE A 64 -34.62 -2.87 13.93
C ILE A 64 -33.58 -1.98 13.24
N SER A 65 -33.99 -0.83 12.69
CA SER A 65 -33.07 0.09 12.01
C SER A 65 -31.99 0.63 12.96
N GLN A 66 -32.36 1.03 14.17
CA GLN A 66 -31.39 1.51 15.19
C GLN A 66 -30.40 0.41 15.59
N TYR A 67 -30.91 -0.81 15.81
CA TYR A 67 -30.06 -1.95 16.16
C TYR A 67 -29.09 -2.32 15.01
N LEU A 68 -29.57 -2.28 13.76
CA LEU A 68 -28.74 -2.50 12.57
C LEU A 68 -27.64 -1.45 12.44
N GLU A 69 -27.93 -0.18 12.74
CA GLU A 69 -26.93 0.88 12.72
C GLU A 69 -25.83 0.63 13.76
N GLU A 70 -26.20 0.25 14.98
CA GLU A 70 -25.24 -0.14 16.01
C GLU A 70 -24.38 -1.35 15.59
N LEU A 71 -25.01 -2.40 15.05
CA LEU A 71 -24.30 -3.57 14.55
C LEU A 71 -23.35 -3.22 13.39
N ASN A 72 -23.75 -2.32 12.50
CA ASN A 72 -22.91 -1.84 11.41
C ASN A 72 -21.70 -1.05 11.93
N MET A 73 -21.88 -0.20 12.94
CA MET A 73 -20.78 0.50 13.60
C MET A 73 -19.81 -0.47 14.27
N ARG A 74 -20.32 -1.44 15.05
CA ARG A 74 -19.50 -2.47 15.69
C ARG A 74 -18.76 -3.34 14.66
N THR A 75 -19.44 -3.72 13.57
CA THR A 75 -18.83 -4.48 12.47
C THR A 75 -17.71 -3.68 11.81
N SER A 76 -17.93 -2.40 11.55
CA SER A 76 -16.93 -1.51 10.95
C SER A 76 -15.71 -1.32 11.85
N SER A 77 -15.93 -1.13 13.16
CA SER A 77 -14.85 -1.04 14.15
C SER A 77 -14.05 -2.35 14.24
N TYR A 78 -14.73 -3.50 14.22
CA TYR A 78 -14.07 -4.80 14.20
C TYR A 78 -13.20 -4.99 12.95
N LEU A 79 -13.73 -4.66 11.77
CA LEU A 79 -12.97 -4.73 10.51
C LEU A 79 -11.75 -3.80 10.52
N ALA A 80 -11.90 -2.57 11.02
CA ALA A 80 -10.78 -1.64 11.19
C ALA A 80 -9.70 -2.21 12.11
N GLY A 81 -10.10 -2.81 13.24
CA GLY A 81 -9.18 -3.49 14.16
C GLY A 81 -8.47 -4.69 13.51
N THR A 82 -9.16 -5.48 12.68
CA THR A 82 -8.51 -6.58 11.94
C THR A 82 -7.47 -6.10 10.92
N ASN A 83 -7.74 -4.97 10.25
CA ASN A 83 -6.79 -4.36 9.33
C ASN A 83 -5.55 -3.84 10.06
N GLU A 84 -5.74 -3.23 11.24
CA GLU A 84 -4.64 -2.77 12.08
C GLU A 84 -3.75 -3.93 12.56
N ILE A 85 -4.35 -5.06 12.95
CA ILE A 85 -3.61 -6.29 13.29
C ILE A 85 -2.79 -6.76 12.09
N ALA A 86 -3.37 -6.82 10.89
CA ALA A 86 -2.65 -7.23 9.68
C ALA A 86 -1.47 -6.29 9.35
N LYS A 87 -1.61 -4.98 9.61
CA LYS A 87 -0.50 -4.02 9.49
C LYS A 87 0.59 -4.31 10.51
N LEU A 88 0.26 -4.48 11.79
CA LEU A 88 1.22 -4.80 12.84
C LEU A 88 1.95 -6.13 12.58
N GLU A 89 1.27 -7.15 12.04
CA GLU A 89 1.91 -8.41 11.65
C GLU A 89 2.99 -8.20 10.58
N LYS A 90 2.71 -7.37 9.56
CA LYS A 90 3.70 -7.01 8.54
C LYS A 90 4.84 -6.19 9.11
N MET A 91 4.55 -5.22 9.99
CA MET A 91 5.58 -4.40 10.64
C MET A 91 6.47 -5.25 11.56
N ARG A 92 5.95 -6.32 12.15
CA ARG A 92 6.77 -7.26 12.94
C ARG A 92 7.84 -7.94 12.09
N GLU A 93 7.58 -8.18 10.81
CA GLU A 93 8.55 -8.78 9.89
C GLU A 93 9.59 -7.76 9.41
N SER A 94 9.16 -6.52 9.14
CA SER A 94 10.00 -5.40 8.72
C SER A 94 9.32 -4.07 9.11
N PRO A 95 9.71 -3.44 10.25
CA PRO A 95 8.99 -2.28 10.80
C PRO A 95 9.29 -0.99 10.04
N TYR A 96 10.55 -0.79 9.67
CA TYR A 96 11.05 0.33 8.91
C TYR A 96 12.17 -0.17 7.98
N PHE A 97 12.44 0.58 6.93
CA PHE A 97 13.46 0.23 5.94
C PHE A 97 14.44 1.37 5.68
N ALA A 98 14.13 2.58 6.15
CA ALA A 98 15.00 3.74 5.98
C ALA A 98 14.98 4.63 7.22
N ARG A 99 16.03 5.44 7.38
CA ARG A 99 16.13 6.52 8.36
C ARG A 99 16.74 7.75 7.70
N VAL A 100 16.22 8.90 8.09
CA VAL A 100 16.76 10.22 7.72
C VAL A 100 16.98 11.01 9.00
N ASP A 101 18.16 11.58 9.17
CA ASP A 101 18.43 12.55 10.24
C ASP A 101 18.15 13.94 9.68
N PHE A 102 17.09 14.56 10.17
CA PHE A 102 16.54 15.80 9.66
C PHE A 102 16.56 16.87 10.73
N THR A 103 17.03 18.06 10.35
CA THR A 103 17.00 19.25 11.20
C THR A 103 16.11 20.28 10.54
N GLU A 104 14.94 20.56 11.13
CA GLU A 104 14.11 21.69 10.71
C GLU A 104 14.83 23.00 11.06
N SER A 105 14.62 24.05 10.28
CA SER A 105 15.33 25.32 10.43
C SER A 105 15.28 25.85 11.88
N GLU A 106 16.43 25.85 12.56
CA GLU A 106 16.64 26.24 13.98
C GLU A 106 16.15 25.24 15.06
N ALA A 107 15.71 24.04 14.68
CA ALA A 107 15.34 22.96 15.59
C ALA A 107 16.51 22.01 15.91
N GLU A 108 16.29 21.09 16.84
CA GLU A 108 17.20 19.97 17.08
C GLU A 108 17.13 18.93 15.95
N GLU A 109 18.16 18.11 15.84
CA GLU A 109 18.19 17.02 14.87
C GLU A 109 17.26 15.88 15.31
N GLU A 110 16.32 15.53 14.44
CA GLU A 110 15.36 14.46 14.65
C GLU A 110 15.66 13.24 13.76
N LYS A 111 15.51 12.05 14.35
CA LYS A 111 15.68 10.77 13.64
C LYS A 111 14.34 10.30 13.11
N ILE A 112 14.17 10.35 11.79
CA ILE A 112 12.93 9.99 11.12
C ILE A 112 13.08 8.59 10.52
N TYR A 113 12.45 7.59 11.14
CA TYR A 113 12.38 6.24 10.60
C TYR A 113 11.19 6.13 9.64
N ILE A 114 11.42 5.52 8.48
CA ILE A 114 10.42 5.39 7.42
C ILE A 114 10.15 3.90 7.18
N GLY A 115 8.87 3.55 7.22
CA GLY A 115 8.39 2.19 7.04
C GLY A 115 7.18 2.12 6.12
N ARG A 116 6.66 0.91 5.95
CA ARG A 116 5.46 0.68 5.12
C ARG A 116 4.20 1.27 5.75
N TYR A 117 4.16 1.33 7.07
CA TYR A 117 3.05 1.83 7.87
C TYR A 117 3.58 2.73 8.98
N SER A 118 2.72 3.59 9.51
CA SER A 118 3.05 4.40 10.68
C SER A 118 3.01 3.58 11.96
N LEU A 119 3.97 3.80 12.86
CA LEU A 119 3.96 3.28 14.23
C LEU A 119 3.88 4.45 15.20
N ILE A 120 2.87 4.42 16.06
CA ILE A 120 2.70 5.39 17.15
C ILE A 120 2.81 4.63 18.47
N ASP A 121 3.52 5.21 19.42
CA ASP A 121 3.59 4.70 20.78
C ASP A 121 2.29 5.03 21.53
N ASP A 122 1.60 4.02 22.07
CA ASP A 122 0.29 4.22 22.71
C ASP A 122 0.37 5.06 23.99
N ASP A 123 1.52 5.09 24.66
CA ASP A 123 1.69 5.75 25.95
C ASP A 123 2.13 7.21 25.76
N THR A 124 3.19 7.42 24.97
CA THR A 124 3.78 8.75 24.72
C THR A 124 3.11 9.51 23.58
N HIS A 125 2.38 8.82 22.70
CA HIS A 125 1.82 9.35 21.45
C HIS A 125 2.89 9.83 20.44
N ASP A 126 4.14 9.44 20.65
CA ASP A 126 5.25 9.77 19.76
C ASP A 126 5.17 8.93 18.47
N MET A 127 5.44 9.57 17.34
CA MET A 127 5.52 8.90 16.04
C MET A 127 6.91 8.26 15.89
N LEU A 128 6.97 6.94 16.05
CA LEU A 128 8.22 6.19 16.02
C LEU A 128 8.65 5.80 14.61
N VAL A 129 7.66 5.48 13.76
CA VAL A 129 7.89 5.16 12.34
C VAL A 129 6.87 5.92 11.50
N PHE A 130 7.35 6.55 10.45
CA PHE A 130 6.53 7.27 9.48
C PHE A 130 6.20 6.36 8.29
N ASP A 131 4.95 6.42 7.84
CA ASP A 131 4.55 5.77 6.58
C ASP A 131 5.30 6.41 5.40
N TRP A 132 5.78 5.59 4.46
CA TRP A 132 6.47 6.03 3.25
C TRP A 132 5.64 7.04 2.43
N ARG A 133 4.32 7.03 2.56
CA ARG A 133 3.41 7.97 1.87
C ARG A 133 3.31 9.32 2.57
N SER A 134 3.78 9.43 3.80
CA SER A 134 3.82 10.70 4.53
C SER A 134 4.61 11.74 3.73
N PRO A 135 4.27 13.04 3.83
CA PRO A 135 5.00 14.07 3.10
C PRO A 135 6.48 14.16 3.47
N ILE A 136 6.82 13.91 4.74
CA ILE A 136 8.20 13.96 5.24
C ILE A 136 9.06 12.83 4.66
N ALA A 137 8.47 11.66 4.37
CA ALA A 137 9.16 10.56 3.72
C ALA A 137 9.62 10.91 2.29
N SER A 138 9.06 11.94 1.64
CA SER A 138 9.54 12.41 0.33
C SER A 138 11.00 12.88 0.36
N ILE A 139 11.50 13.31 1.53
CA ILE A 139 12.89 13.72 1.73
C ILE A 139 13.84 12.58 1.37
N PHE A 140 13.50 11.35 1.78
CA PHE A 140 14.32 10.16 1.54
C PHE A 140 14.52 9.94 0.03
N TYR A 141 13.44 10.03 -0.75
CA TYR A 141 13.44 9.73 -2.19
C TYR A 141 13.90 10.87 -3.10
N ARG A 142 13.63 12.13 -2.75
CA ARG A 142 13.79 13.27 -3.68
C ARG A 142 15.14 13.98 -3.64
N PHE A 143 15.79 13.94 -2.49
CA PHE A 143 16.97 14.76 -2.22
C PHE A 143 18.20 13.91 -1.95
N GLU A 144 19.38 14.51 -2.02
CA GLU A 144 20.60 13.93 -1.46
C GLU A 144 20.78 14.46 -0.02
N LEU A 145 21.99 14.36 0.54
CA LEU A 145 22.31 15.05 1.80
C LEU A 145 22.44 16.55 1.57
N GLY A 146 22.23 17.34 2.63
CA GLY A 146 22.28 18.80 2.58
C GLY A 146 20.90 19.43 2.69
N ASP A 147 20.70 20.56 2.02
CA ASP A 147 19.49 21.36 2.17
C ASP A 147 18.32 20.71 1.42
N VAL A 148 17.20 20.54 2.12
CA VAL A 148 16.00 19.86 1.61
C VAL A 148 14.74 20.65 1.95
N HIS A 149 13.66 20.30 1.26
CA HIS A 149 12.34 20.80 1.60
C HIS A 149 11.28 19.75 1.29
N TYR A 150 10.15 19.80 1.99
CA TYR A 150 8.99 18.97 1.68
C TYR A 150 7.69 19.75 1.86
N GLN A 151 6.65 19.34 1.13
CA GLN A 151 5.35 19.95 1.18
C GLN A 151 4.51 19.31 2.29
N ALA A 152 4.30 20.00 3.40
CA ALA A 152 3.36 19.59 4.43
C ALA A 152 1.98 20.24 4.23
N PRO A 153 0.91 19.75 4.88
CA PRO A 153 -0.39 20.41 4.88
C PRO A 153 -0.35 21.87 5.37
N LYS A 154 0.63 22.21 6.23
CA LYS A 154 0.84 23.57 6.76
C LYS A 154 1.66 24.48 5.83
N GLY A 155 2.25 23.95 4.76
CA GLY A 155 3.14 24.69 3.87
C GLY A 155 4.44 23.93 3.55
N ILE A 156 5.37 24.61 2.87
CA ILE A 156 6.70 24.06 2.58
C ILE A 156 7.56 24.19 3.84
N ILE A 157 8.13 23.08 4.29
CA ILE A 157 9.07 23.02 5.41
C ILE A 157 10.48 22.87 4.85
N TYR A 158 11.40 23.70 5.33
CA TYR A 158 12.81 23.71 4.94
C TYR A 158 13.66 23.18 6.09
N GLY A 159 14.68 22.39 5.75
CA GLY A 159 15.62 21.88 6.72
C GLY A 159 16.83 21.25 6.06
N LYS A 160 17.63 20.56 6.86
CA LYS A 160 18.87 19.92 6.41
C LYS A 160 18.86 18.44 6.76
N VAL A 161 19.37 17.63 5.83
CA VAL A 161 19.60 16.20 6.06
C VAL A 161 21.08 15.94 6.24
N SER A 162 21.45 15.43 7.41
CA SER A 162 22.83 15.07 7.77
C SER A 162 23.16 13.63 7.42
N LEU A 163 22.17 12.72 7.49
CA LEU A 163 22.35 11.29 7.28
C LEU A 163 21.14 10.65 6.62
N LYS A 164 21.42 9.66 5.76
CA LYS A 164 20.41 8.76 5.17
C LYS A 164 20.88 7.33 5.28
N ARG A 165 20.10 6.49 5.95
CA ARG A 165 20.35 5.07 6.11
C ARG A 165 19.25 4.25 5.46
N GLN A 166 19.63 3.12 4.92
CA GLN A 166 18.73 2.07 4.49
C GLN A 166 19.05 0.79 5.25
N TYR A 167 18.01 0.05 5.62
CA TYR A 167 18.09 -1.14 6.46
C TYR A 167 17.57 -2.35 5.70
N GLU A 168 18.26 -3.48 5.83
CA GLU A 168 17.74 -4.79 5.46
C GLU A 168 17.25 -5.48 6.74
N ILE A 169 15.93 -5.65 6.84
CA ILE A 169 15.27 -6.36 7.94
C ILE A 169 14.41 -7.46 7.35
N LYS A 170 14.64 -8.71 7.77
CA LYS A 170 13.88 -9.87 7.30
C LYS A 170 13.42 -10.73 8.45
N HIS A 171 12.16 -11.14 8.39
CA HIS A 171 11.59 -12.07 9.36
C HIS A 171 11.78 -11.62 10.81
N GLY A 172 11.68 -10.30 11.05
CA GLY A 172 11.90 -9.69 12.35
C GLY A 172 13.35 -9.77 12.83
N LYS A 173 14.32 -9.87 11.92
CA LYS A 173 15.76 -9.82 12.21
C LYS A 173 16.42 -8.67 11.45
N PHE A 174 17.24 -7.92 12.16
CA PHE A 174 18.10 -6.89 11.60
C PHE A 174 19.31 -7.59 10.94
N GLU A 175 19.48 -7.41 9.63
CA GLU A 175 20.58 -8.03 8.89
C GLU A 175 21.77 -7.07 8.78
N TYR A 176 21.55 -5.90 8.19
CA TYR A 176 22.57 -4.86 8.03
C TYR A 176 21.93 -3.51 7.68
N PHE A 177 22.72 -2.43 7.77
CA PHE A 177 22.35 -1.12 7.25
C PHE A 177 23.48 -0.55 6.39
N PHE A 178 23.15 0.41 5.54
CA PHE A 178 24.12 1.18 4.78
C PHE A 178 23.68 2.63 4.62
N ASP A 179 24.66 3.53 4.49
CA ASP A 179 24.38 4.94 4.23
C ASP A 179 24.17 5.16 2.72
N ALA A 180 23.05 5.79 2.35
CA ALA A 180 22.60 5.92 0.96
C ALA A 180 23.57 6.72 0.05
N ASN A 181 24.53 7.43 0.63
CA ASN A 181 25.55 8.22 -0.07
C ASN A 181 26.77 7.41 -0.53
N VAL A 182 26.90 6.15 -0.10
CA VAL A 182 28.01 5.29 -0.54
C VAL A 182 27.56 4.58 -1.82
N GLN A 183 28.41 4.57 -2.86
CA GLN A 183 28.20 4.02 -4.21
C GLN A 183 27.92 2.48 -4.27
N ILE A 184 27.22 1.90 -3.30
CA ILE A 184 26.88 0.47 -3.17
C ILE A 184 25.57 0.14 -3.92
N PHE A 185 25.10 1.04 -4.78
CA PHE A 185 23.84 0.88 -5.52
C PHE A 185 23.82 -0.40 -6.39
N ASP A 186 24.96 -0.77 -6.97
CA ASP A 186 25.04 -1.80 -8.01
C ASP A 186 25.10 -3.23 -7.43
N GLU A 187 25.77 -3.43 -6.30
CA GLU A 187 25.81 -4.72 -5.59
C GLU A 187 24.48 -5.02 -4.90
N PHE A 188 23.82 -3.98 -4.37
CA PHE A 188 22.47 -4.06 -3.81
C PHE A 188 21.41 -4.38 -4.88
N LEU A 189 21.44 -3.69 -6.04
CA LEU A 189 20.52 -4.00 -7.14
C LEU A 189 20.67 -5.46 -7.58
N ARG A 190 21.89 -5.97 -7.72
CA ARG A 190 22.16 -7.37 -8.07
C ARG A 190 21.61 -8.35 -7.04
N MET A 191 21.71 -8.03 -5.75
CA MET A 191 21.16 -8.85 -4.68
C MET A 191 19.62 -8.81 -4.61
N LEU A 192 18.99 -7.67 -4.91
CA LEU A 192 17.53 -7.58 -5.02
C LEU A 192 17.01 -8.33 -6.24
N LEU A 193 17.71 -8.24 -7.37
CA LEU A 193 17.37 -8.94 -8.61
C LEU A 193 17.50 -10.46 -8.47
N SER A 194 18.49 -10.95 -7.73
CA SER A 194 18.67 -12.39 -7.50
C SER A 194 17.61 -13.01 -6.58
N LYS A 195 16.97 -12.21 -5.71
CA LYS A 195 15.95 -12.67 -4.75
C LYS A 195 14.51 -12.68 -5.31
N ASN A 196 14.23 -12.01 -6.44
CA ASN A 196 12.87 -11.84 -6.99
C ASN A 196 12.52 -12.84 -8.11
N ALA A 197 12.74 -14.14 -7.90
CA ALA A 197 12.36 -15.21 -8.84
C ALA A 197 10.89 -15.67 -8.69
N SER A 198 9.98 -14.79 -8.27
CA SER A 198 8.56 -15.12 -8.07
C SER A 198 7.75 -14.98 -9.35
N SER A 199 6.72 -15.81 -9.52
CA SER A 199 5.76 -15.72 -10.64
C SER A 199 4.78 -14.54 -10.51
N LYS A 200 4.83 -13.79 -9.40
CA LYS A 200 3.99 -12.61 -9.11
C LYS A 200 4.85 -11.37 -8.89
N MET A 201 4.29 -10.21 -9.23
CA MET A 201 4.91 -8.92 -8.99
C MET A 201 4.97 -8.63 -7.49
N THR A 202 6.18 -8.42 -6.97
CA THR A 202 6.42 -7.92 -5.62
C THR A 202 6.75 -6.43 -5.68
N THR A 203 6.29 -5.68 -4.69
CA THR A 203 6.47 -4.24 -4.68
C THR A 203 7.47 -3.82 -3.61
N ILE A 204 8.43 -2.98 -4.01
CA ILE A 204 9.55 -2.57 -3.16
C ILE A 204 9.59 -1.04 -3.09
N VAL A 205 8.94 -0.50 -2.07
CA VAL A 205 8.90 0.95 -1.77
C VAL A 205 10.29 1.52 -1.46
N GLU A 206 11.22 0.66 -1.02
CA GLU A 206 12.61 1.02 -0.73
C GLU A 206 13.39 1.47 -1.98
N THR A 207 12.97 1.01 -3.17
CA THR A 207 13.69 1.27 -4.43
C THR A 207 13.06 2.37 -5.28
N ILE A 208 12.07 3.09 -4.75
CA ILE A 208 11.44 4.20 -5.47
C ILE A 208 12.51 5.24 -5.78
N GLN A 209 12.67 5.56 -7.07
CA GLN A 209 13.62 6.55 -7.53
C GLN A 209 13.02 7.96 -7.47
N LYS A 210 13.88 8.99 -7.48
CA LYS A 210 13.48 10.40 -7.46
C LYS A 210 12.39 10.73 -8.50
N ASP A 211 12.59 10.37 -9.76
CA ASP A 211 11.64 10.66 -10.85
C ASP A 211 10.31 9.90 -10.65
N GLN A 212 10.38 8.68 -10.11
CA GLN A 212 9.19 7.90 -9.78
C GLN A 212 8.40 8.54 -8.64
N ASP A 213 9.08 9.01 -7.58
CA ASP A 213 8.45 9.68 -6.44
C ASP A 213 7.76 11.00 -6.85
N ILE A 214 8.35 11.75 -7.78
CA ILE A 214 7.71 12.94 -8.35
C ILE A 214 6.38 12.57 -9.02
N ILE A 215 6.38 11.51 -9.84
CA ILE A 215 5.16 11.02 -10.52
C ILE A 215 4.14 10.47 -9.51
N ILE A 216 4.59 9.73 -8.49
CA ILE A 216 3.70 9.13 -7.48
C ILE A 216 2.98 10.22 -6.70
N ARG A 217 3.70 11.27 -6.29
CA ARG A 217 3.17 12.33 -5.42
C ARG A 217 2.69 13.58 -6.16
N ASP A 218 2.52 13.51 -7.47
CA ASP A 218 1.97 14.62 -8.23
C ASP A 218 0.48 14.78 -7.94
N SER A 219 0.10 15.80 -7.16
CA SER A 219 -1.29 16.16 -6.88
C SER A 219 -1.74 17.45 -7.57
N LYS A 220 -0.84 18.06 -8.37
CA LYS A 220 -1.11 19.34 -9.06
C LYS A 220 -1.83 19.15 -10.39
N ASN A 221 -1.59 18.03 -11.08
CA ASN A 221 -2.18 17.77 -12.39
C ASN A 221 -3.34 16.79 -12.26
N GLU A 222 -4.50 17.16 -12.82
CA GLU A 222 -5.66 16.26 -12.90
C GLU A 222 -5.41 15.09 -13.86
N LEU A 223 -4.71 15.35 -14.97
CA LEU A 223 -4.33 14.34 -15.97
C LEU A 223 -2.81 14.19 -16.00
N LEU A 224 -2.33 12.96 -15.81
CA LEU A 224 -0.92 12.62 -15.82
C LEU A 224 -0.63 11.50 -16.84
N MET A 225 0.25 11.77 -17.80
CA MET A 225 0.73 10.78 -18.77
C MET A 225 2.16 10.36 -18.43
N VAL A 226 2.38 9.06 -18.27
CA VAL A 226 3.71 8.50 -17.93
C VAL A 226 4.25 7.70 -19.12
N GLN A 227 5.31 8.21 -19.73
CA GLN A 227 6.02 7.53 -20.82
C GLN A 227 7.40 7.08 -20.36
N GLY A 228 7.79 5.86 -20.70
CA GLY A 228 9.11 5.31 -20.35
C GLY A 228 9.40 4.03 -21.10
N VAL A 229 10.68 3.68 -21.21
CA VAL A 229 11.15 2.46 -21.89
C VAL A 229 10.67 1.18 -21.21
N ALA A 230 10.73 0.04 -21.90
CA ALA A 230 10.43 -1.26 -21.29
C ALA A 230 11.32 -1.48 -20.05
N GLY A 231 10.76 -2.04 -18.98
CA GLY A 231 11.48 -2.28 -17.73
C GLY A 231 11.63 -1.08 -16.78
N SER A 232 11.19 0.13 -17.17
CA SER A 232 11.33 1.33 -16.33
C SER A 232 10.40 1.41 -15.09
N GLY A 233 9.69 0.32 -14.76
CA GLY A 233 8.82 0.27 -13.58
C GLY A 233 7.48 1.00 -13.68
N LYS A 234 7.00 1.37 -14.88
CA LYS A 234 5.73 2.14 -15.07
C LYS A 234 4.54 1.55 -14.32
N THR A 235 4.34 0.23 -14.40
CA THR A 235 3.25 -0.45 -13.69
C THR A 235 3.40 -0.31 -12.17
N SER A 236 4.62 -0.46 -11.64
CA SER A 236 4.91 -0.27 -10.22
C SER A 236 4.61 1.17 -9.79
N VAL A 237 5.03 2.15 -10.59
CA VAL A 237 4.78 3.59 -10.35
C VAL A 237 3.28 3.88 -10.32
N ALA A 238 2.50 3.31 -11.24
CA ALA A 238 1.05 3.48 -11.25
C ALA A 238 0.40 2.89 -9.98
N LEU A 239 0.82 1.72 -9.53
CA LEU A 239 0.29 1.08 -8.34
C LEU A 239 0.71 1.79 -7.04
N HIS A 240 1.96 2.25 -6.96
CA HIS A 240 2.42 3.13 -5.87
C HIS A 240 1.62 4.43 -5.84
N ARG A 241 1.34 5.03 -7.00
CA ARG A 241 0.51 6.24 -7.12
C ARG A 241 -0.90 5.99 -6.61
N VAL A 242 -1.54 4.88 -6.98
CA VAL A 242 -2.85 4.49 -6.44
C VAL A 242 -2.81 4.41 -4.91
N ALA A 243 -1.80 3.73 -4.34
CA ALA A 243 -1.66 3.62 -2.88
C ALA A 243 -1.38 4.96 -2.18
N TYR A 244 -0.64 5.87 -2.84
CA TYR A 244 -0.41 7.23 -2.36
C TYR A 244 -1.68 8.08 -2.40
N LEU A 245 -2.45 8.04 -3.50
CA LEU A 245 -3.70 8.78 -3.63
C LEU A 245 -4.76 8.30 -2.63
N MET A 246 -4.81 7.01 -2.31
CA MET A 246 -5.66 6.50 -1.22
C MET A 246 -5.24 7.07 0.14
N TYR A 247 -3.95 7.17 0.40
CA TYR A 247 -3.42 7.73 1.64
C TYR A 247 -3.70 9.23 1.77
N GLU A 248 -3.43 10.01 0.72
CA GLU A 248 -3.72 11.46 0.70
C GLU A 248 -5.24 11.70 0.75
N GLY A 249 -6.00 10.88 0.02
CA GLY A 249 -7.45 10.93 -0.10
C GLY A 249 -8.24 10.44 1.12
N LEU A 250 -7.56 10.03 2.21
CA LEU A 250 -8.19 9.73 3.50
C LEU A 250 -9.04 10.92 3.99
N SER A 251 -8.60 12.16 3.72
CA SER A 251 -9.35 13.37 4.07
C SER A 251 -10.56 13.63 3.16
N SER A 252 -10.57 13.09 1.93
CA SER A 252 -11.63 13.28 0.94
C SER A 252 -12.54 12.06 0.75
N ARG A 253 -12.47 11.06 1.65
CA ARG A 253 -13.20 9.77 1.59
C ARG A 253 -12.94 8.95 0.32
N LEU A 254 -11.78 9.15 -0.32
CA LEU A 254 -11.42 8.36 -1.50
C LEU A 254 -11.03 6.95 -1.04
N SER A 255 -11.77 5.95 -1.51
CA SER A 255 -11.58 4.54 -1.14
C SER A 255 -11.21 3.71 -2.36
N SER A 256 -10.84 2.44 -2.13
CA SER A 256 -10.63 1.44 -3.19
C SER A 256 -11.82 1.29 -4.14
N LYS A 257 -13.03 1.63 -3.70
CA LYS A 257 -14.25 1.62 -4.53
C LYS A 257 -14.35 2.79 -5.49
N ASN A 258 -13.56 3.84 -5.29
CA ASN A 258 -13.57 5.04 -6.13
C ASN A 258 -12.47 5.01 -7.20
N ILE A 259 -11.65 3.95 -7.23
CA ILE A 259 -10.53 3.80 -8.15
C ILE A 259 -10.74 2.54 -8.98
N THR A 260 -10.58 2.66 -10.29
CA THR A 260 -10.61 1.54 -11.22
C THR A 260 -9.32 1.51 -12.03
N ILE A 261 -8.71 0.34 -12.14
CA ILE A 261 -7.57 0.10 -13.03
C ILE A 261 -8.06 -0.56 -14.31
N LEU A 262 -7.77 0.06 -15.46
CA LEU A 262 -7.99 -0.54 -16.76
C LEU A 262 -6.79 -1.39 -17.16
N SER A 263 -7.00 -2.71 -17.17
CA SER A 263 -5.97 -3.70 -17.47
C SER A 263 -6.07 -4.18 -18.93
N PRO A 264 -4.94 -4.47 -19.61
CA PRO A 264 -4.96 -5.04 -20.95
C PRO A 264 -5.52 -6.48 -21.01
N SER A 265 -5.57 -7.20 -19.88
CA SER A 265 -6.18 -8.53 -19.80
C SER A 265 -6.51 -8.94 -18.36
N SER A 266 -7.39 -9.93 -18.20
CA SER A 266 -7.70 -10.53 -16.88
C SER A 266 -6.50 -11.25 -16.25
N LEU A 267 -5.58 -11.81 -17.05
CA LEU A 267 -4.34 -12.39 -16.55
C LEU A 267 -3.41 -11.32 -15.96
N PHE A 268 -3.31 -10.17 -16.62
CA PHE A 268 -2.52 -9.05 -16.10
C PHE A 268 -3.11 -8.48 -14.82
N ALA A 269 -4.44 -8.42 -14.72
CA ALA A 269 -5.12 -8.05 -13.47
C ALA A 269 -4.75 -8.99 -12.31
N LYS A 270 -4.73 -10.31 -12.57
CA LYS A 270 -4.28 -11.32 -11.58
C LYS A 270 -2.80 -11.21 -11.23
N TYR A 271 -1.97 -10.77 -12.18
CA TYR A 271 -0.54 -10.57 -11.95
C TYR A 271 -0.26 -9.43 -10.97
N ILE A 272 -1.05 -8.35 -11.02
CA ILE A 272 -0.88 -7.18 -10.14
C ILE A 272 -1.74 -7.23 -8.86
N SER A 273 -2.64 -8.20 -8.70
CA SER A 273 -3.63 -8.25 -7.61
C SER A 273 -3.06 -8.37 -6.19
N ASN A 274 -1.77 -8.67 -6.07
CA ASN A 274 -1.09 -8.79 -4.77
C ASN A 274 -0.32 -7.52 -4.40
N VAL A 275 -0.14 -6.57 -5.32
CA VAL A 275 0.70 -5.40 -5.11
C VAL A 275 0.10 -4.43 -4.09
N LEU A 276 -1.15 -4.02 -4.28
CA LEU A 276 -1.82 -3.11 -3.33
C LEU A 276 -1.95 -3.74 -1.94
N PRO A 277 -2.32 -5.04 -1.79
CA PRO A 277 -2.27 -5.72 -0.51
C PRO A 277 -0.88 -5.71 0.13
N GLU A 278 0.20 -5.87 -0.63
CA GLU A 278 1.57 -5.78 -0.09
C GLU A 278 1.92 -4.37 0.44
N LEU A 279 1.35 -3.34 -0.17
CA LEU A 279 1.41 -1.94 0.28
C LEU A 279 0.44 -1.65 1.46
N GLY A 280 -0.43 -2.61 1.80
CA GLY A 280 -1.44 -2.52 2.84
C GLY A 280 -2.67 -1.72 2.48
N GLU A 281 -2.92 -1.59 1.19
CA GLU A 281 -4.14 -1.04 0.64
C GLU A 281 -5.09 -2.16 0.20
N ASP A 282 -6.38 -1.87 0.24
CA ASP A 282 -7.39 -2.75 -0.31
C ASP A 282 -7.22 -2.84 -1.84
N ASN A 283 -7.57 -4.00 -2.39
CA ASN A 283 -7.59 -4.16 -3.84
C ASN A 283 -8.60 -3.20 -4.47
N VAL A 284 -8.19 -2.56 -5.56
CA VAL A 284 -9.06 -1.77 -6.43
C VAL A 284 -9.71 -2.65 -7.47
N GLU A 285 -10.86 -2.20 -7.97
CA GLU A 285 -11.49 -2.85 -9.10
C GLU A 285 -10.56 -2.77 -10.31
N THR A 286 -10.33 -3.91 -10.96
CA THR A 286 -9.53 -3.98 -12.17
C THR A 286 -10.40 -4.56 -13.28
N LEU A 287 -10.62 -3.78 -14.33
CA LEU A 287 -11.45 -4.16 -15.47
C LEU A 287 -10.60 -4.23 -16.73
N SER A 288 -10.87 -5.20 -17.58
CA SER A 288 -10.40 -5.15 -18.97
C SER A 288 -11.42 -4.45 -19.86
N PHE A 289 -10.98 -4.05 -21.06
CA PHE A 289 -11.88 -3.48 -22.05
C PHE A 289 -13.03 -4.44 -22.40
N GLU A 290 -12.75 -5.74 -22.46
CA GLU A 290 -13.75 -6.79 -22.70
C GLU A 290 -14.81 -6.82 -21.58
N ASP A 291 -14.39 -6.69 -20.32
CA ASP A 291 -15.30 -6.65 -19.17
C ASP A 291 -16.24 -5.44 -19.26
N ILE A 292 -15.73 -4.27 -19.65
CA ILE A 292 -16.51 -3.06 -19.85
C ILE A 292 -17.54 -3.25 -20.97
N CYS A 293 -17.14 -3.83 -22.09
CA CYS A 293 -18.06 -4.11 -23.20
C CYS A 293 -19.19 -5.06 -22.78
N ILE A 294 -18.88 -6.12 -22.01
CA ILE A 294 -19.89 -7.06 -21.50
C ILE A 294 -20.86 -6.35 -20.54
N LEU A 295 -20.34 -5.51 -19.65
CA LEU A 295 -21.15 -4.75 -18.69
C LEU A 295 -22.13 -3.79 -19.38
N ILE A 296 -21.70 -3.11 -20.44
CA ILE A 296 -22.51 -2.10 -21.14
C ILE A 296 -23.48 -2.75 -22.14
N LEU A 297 -23.02 -3.71 -22.95
CA LEU A 297 -23.81 -4.30 -24.04
C LEU A 297 -24.77 -5.39 -23.55
N GLY A 298 -24.57 -5.89 -22.32
CA GLY A 298 -25.40 -6.92 -21.71
C GLY A 298 -25.17 -8.33 -22.28
N LYS A 299 -25.81 -9.32 -21.67
CA LYS A 299 -25.69 -10.74 -22.04
C LYS A 299 -26.26 -11.08 -23.43
N ASP A 300 -27.02 -10.16 -24.01
CA ASP A 300 -27.65 -10.33 -25.32
C ASP A 300 -26.67 -10.12 -26.48
N PHE A 301 -25.51 -9.48 -26.23
CA PHE A 301 -24.42 -9.40 -27.19
C PHE A 301 -23.67 -10.73 -27.25
N ARG A 302 -24.17 -11.65 -28.08
CA ARG A 302 -23.57 -12.97 -28.30
C ARG A 302 -22.20 -12.83 -28.97
N VAL A 303 -21.18 -13.22 -28.22
CA VAL A 303 -19.78 -13.44 -28.63
C VAL A 303 -19.03 -12.16 -28.99
N ILE A 304 -18.60 -11.41 -27.97
CA ILE A 304 -17.44 -10.53 -28.11
C ILE A 304 -16.23 -11.43 -28.34
N GLN A 305 -15.62 -11.36 -29.52
CA GLN A 305 -14.36 -12.04 -29.79
C GLN A 305 -13.29 -11.46 -28.85
N THR A 306 -12.70 -12.30 -28.01
CA THR A 306 -11.63 -11.83 -27.12
C THR A 306 -10.36 -11.56 -27.91
N ARG A 307 -9.47 -10.73 -27.37
CA ARG A 307 -8.17 -10.43 -27.99
C ARG A 307 -7.35 -11.69 -28.25
N ASN A 308 -7.44 -12.68 -27.34
CA ASN A 308 -6.75 -13.96 -27.51
C ASN A 308 -7.35 -14.79 -28.65
N GLN A 309 -8.69 -14.84 -28.77
CA GLN A 309 -9.36 -15.50 -29.90
C GLN A 309 -9.06 -14.81 -31.23
N PHE A 310 -8.92 -13.48 -31.22
CA PHE A 310 -8.48 -12.73 -32.40
C PHE A 310 -7.05 -13.11 -32.80
N PHE A 311 -6.10 -13.10 -31.86
CA PHE A 311 -4.72 -13.50 -32.15
C PHE A 311 -4.60 -14.97 -32.58
N GLU A 312 -5.31 -15.88 -31.94
CA GLU A 312 -5.35 -17.30 -32.33
C GLU A 312 -5.86 -17.44 -33.76
N LYS A 313 -6.95 -16.75 -34.12
CA LYS A 313 -7.46 -16.75 -35.49
C LYS A 313 -6.45 -16.17 -36.47
N LEU A 314 -5.76 -15.10 -36.11
CA LEU A 314 -4.77 -14.44 -36.97
C LEU A 314 -3.52 -15.32 -37.20
N ILE A 315 -3.13 -16.12 -36.19
CA ILE A 315 -2.01 -17.07 -36.27
C ILE A 315 -2.40 -18.33 -37.06
N THR A 316 -3.59 -18.87 -36.81
CA THR A 316 -4.09 -20.12 -37.42
C THR A 316 -4.70 -19.93 -38.82
N CYS A 317 -5.02 -18.69 -39.22
CA CYS A 317 -5.52 -18.39 -40.55
C CYS A 317 -4.45 -18.69 -41.61
N SER A 318 -4.76 -19.66 -42.47
CA SER A 318 -3.94 -20.13 -43.59
C SER A 318 -4.16 -19.35 -44.88
N ASP A 319 -5.19 -18.50 -44.94
CA ASP A 319 -5.52 -17.65 -46.09
C ASP A 319 -4.87 -16.26 -45.94
N ASN A 320 -3.99 -15.91 -46.87
CA ASN A 320 -3.22 -14.65 -46.82
C ASN A 320 -4.11 -13.42 -47.01
N ASP A 321 -5.16 -13.49 -47.82
CA ASP A 321 -6.01 -12.34 -48.11
C ASP A 321 -6.90 -12.01 -46.91
N GLN A 322 -7.45 -13.03 -46.24
CA GLN A 322 -8.17 -12.85 -44.97
C GLN A 322 -7.25 -12.31 -43.87
N LYS A 323 -5.99 -12.75 -43.85
CA LYS A 323 -5.00 -12.32 -42.86
C LYS A 323 -4.60 -10.85 -43.06
N GLU A 324 -4.48 -10.38 -44.30
CA GLU A 324 -4.26 -8.96 -44.59
C GLU A 324 -5.47 -8.11 -44.19
N LEU A 325 -6.69 -8.57 -44.50
CA LEU A 325 -7.92 -7.88 -44.11
C LEU A 325 -8.02 -7.71 -42.58
N MET A 326 -7.74 -8.78 -41.82
CA MET A 326 -7.74 -8.74 -40.35
C MET A 326 -6.63 -7.87 -39.76
N LYS A 327 -5.47 -7.71 -40.43
CA LYS A 327 -4.40 -6.80 -39.97
C LYS A 327 -4.72 -5.33 -40.22
N SER A 328 -5.57 -5.04 -41.21
CA SER A 328 -5.96 -3.68 -41.60
C SER A 328 -7.17 -3.13 -40.86
N SER A 329 -7.87 -3.99 -40.10
CA SER A 329 -9.06 -3.65 -39.28
C SER A 329 -8.67 -3.26 -37.86
#